data_AF-A0A7Y4ZPE8-F1
#
_entry.id   AF-A0A7Y4ZPE8-F1
#
_cell.length_a   1.000
_cell.length_b   1.000
_cell.length_c   1.000
_cell.angle_alpha   90.00
_cell.angle_beta   90.00
_cell.angle_gamma   90.00
#
_symmetry.space_group_name_H-M   'P 1'
#
loop_
_entity.id
_entity.type
_entity.pdbx_description
1 polymer ?
#
loop_
_entity_poly.entity_id
_entity_poly.type
_entity_poly.pdbx_seq_one_letter_code
_entity_poly.pdbx_strand_id
1 'polypeptide(L)'
;MRFRTGFGLALSAAVLLHCGSDTAAPPAANKKVGADGGKTVDLPPPPPEPENCDGTQLPTATPCTIHEAYGVFVSAKGSDEGDGTRAHPLQHISTAIVGAAASGRRVYACAETYDEVLTLGDGISVFGYFDCQGDWKVGGARAVVAPKTGDVAALAKGIAKPTRIEALEIRGRDATEPSQSSIGLKAEDAGGLSFVNARIAAGKGMKGKDGAAPIQLVQTGNVDGRASVATADCTLAPDLFVCDAQHRLPPAGGASRCVGAAGMDGGPGGSGGHSGRYSYRTRQAGDPFGVCLTPDKSPPRQCYLLDVGDTVTNGGNQPATAQTAAGAIVASTSAVAGLPGSDGVDGATGVWKLTSDGFVPGDGTDGSSGTPGQGGGGGAGEAMEYPGAPISFWGGNGAGGGAGGCPGLAGKSGTGGGASIAVLATRSAMRFDAKSEVVAGAGGTGGAGHAASAYTLGGAPGVAPSQMPAYTRGAPGGRGGEGGVSGHGASGPSIGIAWKDAKPTFEKAPTVAVPAPGQPADGRLPAAPDGIAVPVYAL
;
A
#
# COMPACT_ATOMS: atom_id res chain seq x y z
N MET A 1 27.06 -9.42 -65.85
CA MET A 1 28.37 -9.20 -65.19
C MET A 1 28.30 -9.73 -63.77
N ARG A 2 29.40 -10.33 -63.28
CA ARG A 2 29.53 -11.26 -62.14
C ARG A 2 29.12 -10.71 -60.75
N PHE A 3 28.63 -11.58 -59.85
CA PHE A 3 29.26 -12.09 -58.60
C PHE A 3 28.18 -12.87 -57.77
N ARG A 4 28.25 -14.21 -57.61
CA ARG A 4 28.87 -15.00 -56.49
C ARG A 4 28.23 -14.72 -55.11
N THR A 5 27.91 -15.64 -54.19
CA THR A 5 27.86 -17.13 -54.01
C THR A 5 27.50 -17.33 -52.52
N GLY A 6 26.82 -18.43 -52.14
CA GLY A 6 26.98 -18.99 -50.78
C GLY A 6 25.72 -19.54 -50.10
N PHE A 7 25.44 -20.82 -50.36
CA PHE A 7 24.45 -21.68 -49.70
C PHE A 7 24.97 -22.14 -48.33
N GLY A 8 24.08 -22.28 -47.33
CA GLY A 8 24.35 -22.93 -46.05
C GLY A 8 23.10 -23.65 -45.54
N LEU A 9 23.13 -24.99 -45.63
CA LEU A 9 22.09 -25.94 -45.26
C LEU A 9 22.31 -26.40 -43.80
N ALA A 10 21.28 -26.47 -42.96
CA ALA A 10 21.36 -27.21 -41.70
C ALA A 10 20.03 -27.89 -41.33
N LEU A 11 20.17 -29.21 -41.33
CA LEU A 11 19.31 -30.36 -41.03
C LEU A 11 18.35 -30.23 -39.83
N SER A 12 17.10 -30.62 -40.04
CA SER A 12 16.06 -30.86 -39.02
C SER A 12 16.29 -32.18 -38.28
N ALA A 13 16.13 -32.19 -36.95
CA ALA A 13 15.98 -33.39 -36.14
C ALA A 13 14.68 -33.30 -35.32
N ALA A 14 13.76 -34.23 -35.58
CA ALA A 14 12.53 -34.43 -34.84
C ALA A 14 12.77 -35.41 -33.68
N VAL A 15 12.32 -35.05 -32.47
CA VAL A 15 12.15 -35.98 -31.36
C VAL A 15 10.75 -35.78 -30.81
N LEU A 16 9.92 -36.82 -30.99
CA LEU A 16 8.60 -36.99 -30.37
C LEU A 16 8.78 -37.56 -28.96
N LEU A 17 8.19 -36.91 -27.95
CA LEU A 17 7.92 -37.51 -26.65
C LEU A 17 6.52 -37.06 -26.16
N HIS A 18 5.62 -38.03 -25.99
CA HIS A 18 4.47 -38.07 -25.07
C HIS A 18 4.60 -39.47 -24.42
N CYS A 19 4.37 -39.71 -23.13
CA CYS A 19 3.27 -39.31 -22.26
C CYS A 19 3.70 -39.48 -20.79
N GLY A 20 3.28 -38.58 -19.90
CA GLY A 20 3.52 -38.67 -18.46
C GLY A 20 2.72 -37.57 -17.76
N SER A 21 1.56 -37.93 -17.24
CA SER A 21 0.60 -37.06 -16.58
C SER A 21 1.07 -36.73 -15.16
N ASP A 22 1.56 -35.51 -14.94
CA ASP A 22 1.78 -34.94 -13.61
C ASP A 22 0.98 -33.63 -13.46
N THR A 23 -0.11 -33.71 -12.70
CA THR A 23 -0.83 -32.57 -12.16
C THR A 23 0.04 -31.89 -11.09
N ALA A 24 0.67 -30.76 -11.43
CA ALA A 24 1.35 -29.91 -10.45
C ALA A 24 0.31 -29.08 -9.66
N ALA A 25 -0.01 -29.59 -8.48
CA ALA A 25 -0.70 -28.90 -7.40
C ALA A 25 0.15 -27.72 -6.85
N PRO A 26 -0.47 -26.69 -6.24
CA PRO A 26 0.24 -25.58 -5.61
C PRO A 26 1.14 -26.07 -4.46
N PRO A 27 2.28 -25.42 -4.16
CA PRO A 27 3.14 -25.87 -3.08
C PRO A 27 2.45 -25.68 -1.72
N ALA A 28 1.86 -26.77 -1.22
CA ALA A 28 1.46 -26.91 0.16
C ALA A 28 2.72 -27.00 1.02
N ALA A 29 3.10 -25.87 1.62
CA ALA A 29 4.07 -25.82 2.71
C ALA A 29 3.47 -26.47 3.96
N ASN A 30 3.50 -27.81 4.01
CA ASN A 30 3.27 -28.56 5.23
C ASN A 30 4.60 -29.19 5.66
N LYS A 31 5.53 -28.35 6.09
CA LYS A 31 6.70 -28.83 6.82
C LYS A 31 6.24 -29.04 8.26
N LYS A 32 6.05 -30.31 8.62
CA LYS A 32 5.98 -30.73 10.03
C LYS A 32 7.07 -29.98 10.79
N VAL A 33 6.68 -29.24 11.82
CA VAL A 33 7.62 -28.73 12.83
C VAL A 33 8.11 -29.97 13.57
N GLY A 34 9.13 -30.60 12.99
CA GLY A 34 9.97 -31.57 13.67
C GLY A 34 10.84 -30.79 14.63
N ALA A 35 10.85 -31.24 15.88
CA ALA A 35 11.66 -30.75 16.98
C ALA A 35 13.02 -30.24 16.50
N ASP A 36 13.23 -28.92 16.61
CA ASP A 36 14.57 -28.37 16.49
C ASP A 36 15.40 -28.96 17.63
N GLY A 37 16.41 -29.75 17.24
CA GLY A 37 17.29 -30.46 18.15
C GLY A 37 17.96 -29.47 19.09
N GLY A 38 17.45 -29.39 20.31
CA GLY A 38 18.21 -28.83 21.43
C GLY A 38 19.50 -29.61 21.51
N LYS A 39 20.65 -28.92 21.48
CA LYS A 39 21.90 -29.52 21.91
C LYS A 39 21.62 -30.16 23.27
N THR A 40 21.73 -31.48 23.34
CA THR A 40 21.65 -32.19 24.61
C THR A 40 22.87 -31.76 25.40
N VAL A 41 22.65 -30.87 26.38
CA VAL A 41 23.68 -30.51 27.36
C VAL A 41 23.78 -31.71 28.28
N ASP A 42 24.76 -32.57 28.05
CA ASP A 42 25.01 -33.73 28.90
C ASP A 42 25.74 -33.26 30.16
N LEU A 43 24.97 -32.76 31.12
CA LEU A 43 25.52 -32.34 32.40
C LEU A 43 25.98 -33.59 33.17
N PRO A 44 27.11 -33.51 33.89
CA PRO A 44 27.52 -34.59 34.77
C PRO A 44 26.41 -34.89 35.79
N PRO A 45 26.33 -36.14 36.28
CA PRO A 45 25.41 -36.49 37.34
C PRO A 45 25.67 -35.58 38.56
N PRO A 46 24.62 -35.20 39.31
CA PRO A 46 24.80 -34.36 40.47
C PRO A 46 25.76 -35.02 41.47
N PRO A 47 26.73 -34.26 42.03
CA PRO A 47 27.56 -34.78 43.11
C PRO A 47 26.70 -35.07 44.36
N PRO A 48 27.22 -35.81 45.35
CA PRO A 48 26.53 -36.06 46.61
C PRO A 48 26.07 -34.76 47.27
N GLU A 49 24.90 -34.82 47.90
CA GLU A 49 24.36 -33.71 48.66
C GLU A 49 25.24 -33.39 49.89
N PRO A 50 25.47 -32.10 50.19
CA PRO A 50 26.19 -31.70 51.39
C PRO A 50 25.42 -32.09 52.66
N GLU A 51 26.15 -32.53 53.69
CA GLU A 51 25.56 -32.96 54.96
C GLU A 51 24.71 -31.85 55.60
N ASN A 52 23.55 -32.24 56.13
CA ASN A 52 22.60 -31.36 56.83
C ASN A 52 22.10 -30.17 55.98
N CYS A 53 22.08 -30.30 54.65
CA CYS A 53 21.52 -29.27 53.77
C CYS A 53 20.16 -29.69 53.23
N ASP A 54 19.12 -28.90 53.53
CA ASP A 54 17.80 -29.07 52.92
C ASP A 54 17.76 -28.38 51.55
N GLY A 55 17.92 -29.19 50.49
CA GLY A 55 17.85 -28.75 49.10
C GLY A 55 16.51 -28.14 48.68
N THR A 56 15.46 -28.21 49.48
CA THR A 56 14.17 -27.56 49.16
C THR A 56 14.13 -26.09 49.56
N GLN A 57 15.04 -25.63 50.42
CA GLN A 57 15.10 -24.25 50.88
C GLN A 57 15.60 -23.28 49.81
N LEU A 58 15.34 -21.99 50.04
CA LEU A 58 15.79 -20.91 49.16
C LEU A 58 17.28 -20.57 49.41
N PRO A 59 18.06 -20.24 48.37
CA PRO A 59 19.46 -19.84 48.55
C PRO A 59 19.67 -18.63 49.46
N THR A 60 18.68 -17.73 49.55
CA THR A 60 18.71 -16.57 50.46
C THR A 60 18.55 -16.95 51.94
N ALA A 61 17.88 -18.07 52.23
CA ALA A 61 17.65 -18.55 53.59
C ALA A 61 18.75 -19.53 54.03
N THR A 62 19.22 -20.36 53.09
CA THR A 62 20.11 -21.48 53.38
C THR A 62 21.28 -21.50 52.40
N PRO A 63 22.44 -20.90 52.73
CA PRO A 63 23.57 -20.79 51.80
C PRO A 63 24.13 -22.12 51.29
N CYS A 64 24.01 -23.21 52.04
CA CYS A 64 24.49 -24.53 51.60
C CYS A 64 23.77 -25.06 50.36
N THR A 65 22.59 -24.52 50.01
CA THR A 65 21.87 -24.93 48.80
C THR A 65 22.53 -24.43 47.52
N ILE A 66 23.48 -23.50 47.62
CA ILE A 66 24.31 -23.02 46.51
C ILE A 66 25.40 -24.06 46.24
N HIS A 67 24.97 -25.19 45.65
CA HIS A 67 25.80 -26.36 45.41
C HIS A 67 25.37 -27.08 44.13
N GLU A 68 26.32 -27.75 43.47
CA GLU A 68 26.19 -28.45 42.20
C GLU A 68 25.18 -29.62 42.23
N ALA A 69 24.94 -30.16 43.42
CA ALA A 69 23.90 -31.17 43.68
C ALA A 69 22.49 -30.61 43.46
N TYR A 70 22.28 -29.31 43.71
CA TYR A 70 20.96 -28.69 43.69
C TYR A 70 20.71 -27.81 42.47
N GLY A 71 21.77 -27.29 41.85
CA GLY A 71 21.62 -26.33 40.76
C GLY A 71 22.69 -26.40 39.70
N VAL A 72 22.31 -25.91 38.51
CA VAL A 72 23.17 -25.67 37.36
C VAL A 72 23.58 -24.20 37.37
N PHE A 73 24.87 -23.94 37.28
CA PHE A 73 25.47 -22.61 37.41
C PHE A 73 25.68 -21.96 36.05
N VAL A 74 25.33 -20.67 35.95
CA VAL A 74 25.36 -19.90 34.70
C VAL A 74 26.03 -18.54 34.90
N SER A 75 27.01 -18.22 34.07
CA SER A 75 27.67 -16.91 34.01
C SER A 75 27.75 -16.47 32.55
N ALA A 76 27.55 -15.19 32.27
CA ALA A 76 27.71 -14.67 30.91
C ALA A 76 29.14 -14.80 30.37
N LYS A 77 30.11 -15.07 31.27
CA LYS A 77 31.53 -15.35 30.98
C LYS A 77 31.86 -16.84 30.97
N GLY A 78 30.87 -17.70 31.20
CA GLY A 78 30.99 -19.15 31.11
C GLY A 78 31.15 -19.64 29.68
N SER A 79 30.94 -20.94 29.49
CA SER A 79 30.96 -21.59 28.17
C SER A 79 29.76 -22.51 28.03
N ASP A 80 29.14 -22.58 26.87
CA ASP A 80 28.11 -23.58 26.58
C ASP A 80 28.63 -25.03 26.58
N GLU A 81 29.94 -25.21 26.54
CA GLU A 81 30.62 -26.50 26.74
C GLU A 81 30.96 -26.75 28.22
N GLY A 82 30.61 -25.82 29.11
CA GLY A 82 30.77 -25.97 30.54
C GLY A 82 29.91 -27.12 31.10
N ASP A 83 30.34 -27.68 32.22
CA ASP A 83 29.63 -28.77 32.90
C ASP A 83 28.55 -28.27 33.88
N GLY A 84 28.29 -26.95 33.88
CA GLY A 84 27.27 -26.32 34.71
C GLY A 84 27.61 -26.29 36.20
N THR A 85 28.89 -26.50 36.57
CA THR A 85 29.39 -26.32 37.93
C THR A 85 29.80 -24.87 38.20
N ARG A 86 30.09 -24.51 39.46
CA ARG A 86 30.63 -23.18 39.77
C ARG A 86 31.98 -22.90 39.10
N ALA A 87 32.77 -23.95 38.86
CA ALA A 87 34.09 -23.87 38.24
C ALA A 87 34.01 -23.73 36.71
N HIS A 88 33.04 -24.40 36.09
CA HIS A 88 32.80 -24.35 34.64
C HIS A 88 31.32 -24.07 34.34
N PRO A 89 30.84 -22.83 34.65
CA PRO A 89 29.44 -22.49 34.47
C PRO A 89 29.07 -22.44 32.99
N LEU A 90 27.80 -22.72 32.71
CA LEU A 90 27.23 -22.54 31.38
C LEU A 90 27.17 -21.04 31.01
N GLN A 91 27.23 -20.75 29.71
CA GLN A 91 27.17 -19.37 29.24
C GLN A 91 25.73 -18.83 29.21
N HIS A 92 24.77 -19.65 28.79
CA HIS A 92 23.39 -19.25 28.59
C HIS A 92 22.41 -19.86 29.61
N ILE A 93 21.43 -19.06 30.03
CA ILE A 93 20.39 -19.48 30.98
C ILE A 93 19.49 -20.53 30.33
N SER A 94 19.12 -20.38 29.06
CA SER A 94 18.27 -21.35 28.35
C SER A 94 18.95 -22.71 28.23
N THR A 95 20.25 -22.74 27.95
CA THR A 95 21.08 -23.95 27.93
C THR A 95 21.07 -24.64 29.30
N ALA A 96 21.20 -23.86 30.38
CA ALA A 96 21.14 -24.37 31.74
C ALA A 96 19.75 -24.90 32.13
N ILE A 97 18.67 -24.28 31.66
CA ILE A 97 17.30 -24.76 31.89
C ILE A 97 17.11 -26.16 31.29
N VAL A 98 17.64 -26.40 30.08
CA VAL A 98 17.59 -27.72 29.42
C VAL A 98 18.33 -28.76 30.26
N GLY A 99 19.56 -28.47 30.67
CA GLY A 99 20.35 -29.39 31.50
C GLY A 99 19.74 -29.61 32.90
N ALA A 100 19.18 -28.57 33.49
CA ALA A 100 18.50 -28.63 34.79
C ALA A 100 17.26 -29.51 34.73
N ALA A 101 16.48 -29.44 33.63
CA ALA A 101 15.33 -30.32 33.40
C ALA A 101 15.71 -31.79 33.33
N ALA A 102 16.82 -32.11 32.66
CA ALA A 102 17.31 -33.50 32.55
C ALA A 102 17.80 -34.06 33.90
N SER A 103 18.27 -33.19 34.81
CA SER A 103 18.90 -33.58 36.07
C SER A 103 18.06 -33.31 37.32
N GLY A 104 16.84 -32.79 37.17
CA GLY A 104 15.96 -32.45 38.30
C GLY A 104 16.48 -31.30 39.17
N ARG A 105 17.31 -30.42 38.61
CA ARG A 105 17.96 -29.30 39.31
C ARG A 105 17.26 -27.97 39.00
N ARG A 106 17.64 -26.92 39.72
CA ARG A 106 17.30 -25.52 39.45
C ARG A 106 18.47 -24.80 38.77
N VAL A 107 18.28 -23.54 38.39
CA VAL A 107 19.31 -22.73 37.73
C VAL A 107 19.74 -21.58 38.64
N TYR A 108 21.05 -21.40 38.78
CA TYR A 108 21.69 -20.30 39.48
C TYR A 108 22.45 -19.43 38.48
N ALA A 109 21.95 -18.22 38.25
CA ALA A 109 22.52 -17.28 37.30
C ALA A 109 23.21 -16.11 38.01
N CYS A 110 24.41 -15.79 37.56
CA CYS A 110 25.10 -14.57 37.95
C CYS A 110 24.25 -13.35 37.59
N ALA A 111 24.34 -12.31 38.41
CA ALA A 111 23.73 -11.01 38.13
C ALA A 111 24.52 -10.25 37.03
N GLU A 112 24.60 -10.85 35.84
CA GLU A 112 25.27 -10.37 34.64
C GLU A 112 24.24 -10.17 33.51
N THR A 113 24.68 -9.72 32.33
CA THR A 113 23.81 -9.57 31.16
C THR A 113 24.02 -10.69 30.16
N TYR A 114 22.93 -11.33 29.74
CA TYR A 114 22.87 -12.44 28.82
C TYR A 114 22.21 -12.00 27.50
N ASP A 115 22.94 -12.14 26.41
CA ASP A 115 22.46 -11.87 25.05
C ASP A 115 21.84 -13.14 24.47
N GLU A 116 20.60 -13.43 24.88
CA GLU A 116 19.84 -14.58 24.42
C GLU A 116 18.34 -14.28 24.47
N VAL A 117 17.56 -15.03 23.68
CA VAL A 117 16.11 -15.14 23.88
C VAL A 117 15.90 -16.23 24.93
N LEU A 118 15.37 -15.85 26.09
CA LEU A 118 15.19 -16.78 27.20
C LEU A 118 14.03 -17.74 26.93
N THR A 119 14.27 -19.05 27.00
CA THR A 119 13.20 -20.05 26.97
C THR A 119 13.02 -20.69 28.35
N LEU A 120 11.85 -20.50 28.95
CA LEU A 120 11.52 -21.07 30.26
C LEU A 120 11.10 -22.54 30.17
N GLY A 121 11.46 -23.32 31.21
CA GLY A 121 11.20 -24.75 31.30
C GLY A 121 10.20 -25.13 32.40
N ASP A 122 9.40 -26.16 32.14
CA ASP A 122 8.40 -26.67 33.09
C ASP A 122 9.07 -27.25 34.35
N GLY A 123 8.71 -26.73 35.52
CA GLY A 123 9.27 -27.13 36.82
C GLY A 123 10.68 -26.61 37.14
N ILE A 124 11.29 -25.78 36.28
CA ILE A 124 12.69 -25.35 36.44
C ILE A 124 12.77 -23.93 36.99
N SER A 125 13.07 -23.82 38.28
CA SER A 125 13.23 -22.51 38.93
C SER A 125 14.58 -21.87 38.60
N VAL A 126 14.59 -20.56 38.39
CA VAL A 126 15.78 -19.76 38.06
C VAL A 126 15.96 -18.66 39.09
N PHE A 127 17.19 -18.54 39.62
CA PHE A 127 17.57 -17.54 40.61
C PHE A 127 18.72 -16.69 40.04
N GLY A 128 18.46 -15.42 39.76
CA GLY A 128 19.36 -14.53 39.03
C GLY A 128 20.11 -13.50 39.86
N TYR A 129 20.32 -13.71 41.15
CA TYR A 129 20.88 -12.70 42.07
C TYR A 129 22.30 -12.99 42.53
N PHE A 130 23.03 -13.92 41.92
CA PHE A 130 24.34 -14.32 42.43
C PHE A 130 25.45 -13.34 42.05
N ASP A 131 26.31 -13.00 43.02
CA ASP A 131 27.59 -12.36 42.78
C ASP A 131 28.66 -13.44 42.58
N CYS A 132 29.12 -13.55 41.35
CA CYS A 132 30.04 -14.60 40.89
C CYS A 132 31.50 -14.13 40.82
N GLN A 133 31.82 -12.94 41.35
CA GLN A 133 33.20 -12.48 41.50
C GLN A 133 33.85 -13.21 42.69
N GLY A 134 34.21 -14.48 42.50
CA GLY A 134 34.90 -15.32 43.50
C GLY A 134 34.07 -16.49 44.02
N ASP A 135 33.07 -16.24 44.87
CA ASP A 135 32.49 -17.28 45.76
C ASP A 135 31.00 -17.59 45.57
N TRP A 136 30.39 -17.25 44.42
CA TRP A 136 28.97 -17.55 44.12
C TRP A 136 28.01 -17.26 45.29
N LYS A 137 28.01 -16.02 45.76
CA LYS A 137 27.22 -15.62 46.94
C LYS A 137 25.92 -14.94 46.53
N VAL A 138 24.96 -14.90 47.45
CA VAL A 138 23.74 -14.11 47.28
C VAL A 138 24.10 -12.63 47.18
N GLY A 139 23.68 -11.99 46.10
CA GLY A 139 23.79 -10.55 45.86
C GLY A 139 22.42 -9.86 45.83
N GLY A 140 22.42 -8.56 45.53
CA GLY A 140 21.21 -7.73 45.45
C GLY A 140 20.80 -7.30 44.04
N ALA A 141 21.64 -7.58 43.03
CA ALA A 141 21.39 -7.25 41.64
C ALA A 141 20.57 -8.34 40.93
N ARG A 142 20.01 -8.02 39.75
CA ARG A 142 19.27 -8.96 38.90
C ARG A 142 20.13 -9.41 37.73
N ALA A 143 19.99 -10.66 37.32
CA ALA A 143 20.46 -11.14 36.03
C ALA A 143 19.61 -10.51 34.93
N VAL A 144 20.25 -9.99 33.89
CA VAL A 144 19.56 -9.28 32.79
C VAL A 144 19.57 -10.14 31.54
N VAL A 145 18.42 -10.51 31.02
CA VAL A 145 18.25 -11.10 29.69
C VAL A 145 17.90 -9.99 28.72
N ALA A 146 18.77 -9.74 27.74
CA ALA A 146 18.60 -8.66 26.79
C ALA A 146 19.06 -9.10 25.38
N PRO A 147 18.20 -9.82 24.63
CA PRO A 147 18.54 -10.25 23.29
C PRO A 147 18.73 -9.07 22.34
N LYS A 148 19.74 -9.16 21.48
CA LYS A 148 19.97 -8.18 20.41
C LYS A 148 19.09 -8.39 19.18
N THR A 149 18.46 -9.55 19.04
CA THR A 149 17.65 -9.92 17.88
C THR A 149 16.27 -10.44 18.29
N GLY A 150 15.36 -10.48 17.31
CA GLY A 150 13.98 -10.93 17.53
C GLY A 150 13.08 -9.88 18.17
N ASP A 151 11.80 -10.21 18.24
CA ASP A 151 10.74 -9.30 18.72
C ASP A 151 10.27 -9.68 20.14
N VAL A 152 10.72 -10.83 20.65
CA VAL A 152 10.33 -11.39 21.95
C VAL A 152 11.58 -11.67 22.78
N ALA A 153 11.64 -11.15 24.00
CA ALA A 153 12.81 -11.39 24.87
C ALA A 153 12.75 -12.73 25.64
N ALA A 154 11.56 -13.19 26.01
CA ALA A 154 11.38 -14.48 26.66
C ALA A 154 10.15 -15.25 26.17
N LEU A 155 10.28 -16.57 26.12
CA LEU A 155 9.24 -17.52 25.74
C LEU A 155 8.95 -18.47 26.91
N ALA A 156 7.67 -18.70 27.17
CA ALA A 156 7.22 -19.72 28.09
C ALA A 156 6.07 -20.52 27.47
N LYS A 157 6.22 -21.83 27.39
CA LYS A 157 5.20 -22.70 26.81
C LYS A 157 5.01 -23.95 27.64
N GLY A 158 3.76 -24.25 28.00
CA GLY A 158 3.40 -25.50 28.69
C GLY A 158 4.00 -25.62 30.09
N ILE A 159 4.03 -24.53 30.85
CA ILE A 159 4.54 -24.51 32.24
C ILE A 159 3.38 -24.83 33.19
N ALA A 160 3.27 -26.10 33.55
CA ALA A 160 2.22 -26.63 34.42
C ALA A 160 2.70 -26.81 35.86
N LYS A 161 3.94 -27.23 36.06
CA LYS A 161 4.57 -27.39 37.37
C LYS A 161 4.97 -26.03 37.95
N PRO A 162 5.07 -25.91 39.28
CA PRO A 162 5.58 -24.70 39.90
C PRO A 162 6.97 -24.34 39.38
N THR A 163 7.07 -23.20 38.73
CA THR A 163 8.31 -22.65 38.18
C THR A 163 8.49 -21.23 38.73
N ARG A 164 9.55 -21.02 39.52
CA ARG A 164 9.88 -19.71 40.09
C ARG A 164 10.97 -19.03 39.29
N ILE A 165 10.71 -17.81 38.85
CA ILE A 165 11.69 -16.93 38.21
C ILE A 165 11.97 -15.78 39.19
N GLU A 166 13.17 -15.79 39.78
CA GLU A 166 13.52 -14.84 40.82
C GLU A 166 14.71 -13.97 40.45
N ALA A 167 14.55 -12.65 40.63
CA ALA A 167 15.57 -11.64 40.37
C ALA A 167 16.14 -11.69 38.94
N LEU A 168 15.27 -11.90 37.94
CA LEU A 168 15.59 -11.71 36.54
C LEU A 168 14.99 -10.39 36.04
N GLU A 169 15.75 -9.67 35.22
CA GLU A 169 15.26 -8.61 34.34
C GLU A 169 15.23 -9.13 32.90
N ILE A 170 14.02 -9.34 32.37
CA ILE A 170 13.78 -9.67 30.98
C ILE A 170 13.53 -8.36 30.24
N ARG A 171 14.41 -7.99 29.33
CA ARG A 171 14.38 -6.72 28.60
C ARG A 171 14.27 -6.94 27.09
N GLY A 172 13.06 -6.72 26.58
CA GLY A 172 12.82 -6.54 25.15
C GLY A 172 13.63 -5.38 24.60
N ARG A 173 14.22 -5.57 23.42
CA ARG A 173 14.92 -4.51 22.70
C ARG A 173 13.92 -3.55 22.07
N ASP A 174 14.35 -2.32 21.80
CA ASP A 174 13.60 -1.42 20.94
C ASP A 174 13.55 -2.00 19.52
N ALA A 175 12.37 -1.92 18.90
CA ALA A 175 12.18 -2.28 17.52
C ALA A 175 12.99 -1.34 16.61
N THR A 176 13.54 -1.89 15.53
CA THR A 176 14.44 -1.17 14.61
C THR A 176 13.90 -1.09 13.20
N GLU A 177 13.03 -2.04 12.81
CA GLU A 177 12.41 -2.08 11.49
C GLU A 177 11.01 -1.48 11.51
N PRO A 178 10.53 -0.87 10.40
CA PRO A 178 9.17 -0.34 10.34
C PRO A 178 8.14 -1.38 10.75
N SER A 179 7.14 -0.95 11.52
CA SER A 179 6.05 -1.81 12.02
C SER A 179 6.47 -2.93 12.99
N GLN A 180 7.76 -3.06 13.32
CA GLN A 180 8.25 -4.08 14.23
C GLN A 180 7.83 -3.78 15.67
N SER A 181 7.47 -4.84 16.39
CA SER A 181 7.02 -4.78 17.78
C SER A 181 8.12 -5.22 18.75
N SER A 182 7.93 -4.89 20.02
CA SER A 182 8.77 -5.38 21.11
C SER A 182 7.90 -6.04 22.18
N ILE A 183 8.24 -7.28 22.53
CA ILE A 183 7.52 -8.09 23.52
C ILE A 183 8.52 -8.56 24.58
N GLY A 184 8.21 -8.30 25.86
CA GLY A 184 9.04 -8.75 26.98
C GLY A 184 8.94 -10.26 27.18
N LEU A 185 7.73 -10.76 27.43
CA LEU A 185 7.43 -12.18 27.61
C LEU A 185 6.23 -12.60 26.78
N LYS A 186 6.36 -13.68 26.01
CA LYS A 186 5.23 -14.40 25.41
C LYS A 186 5.04 -15.73 26.14
N ALA A 187 3.88 -15.90 26.75
CA ALA A 187 3.52 -17.06 27.56
C ALA A 187 2.27 -17.76 27.02
N GLU A 188 2.36 -19.07 26.83
CA GLU A 188 1.26 -19.92 26.38
C GLU A 188 1.14 -21.14 27.29
N ASP A 189 -0.03 -21.39 27.87
CA ASP A 189 -0.26 -22.53 28.78
C ASP A 189 0.75 -22.58 29.94
N ALA A 190 1.05 -21.42 30.53
CA ALA A 190 2.13 -21.25 31.51
C ALA A 190 1.61 -20.83 32.91
N GLY A 191 0.57 -21.51 33.40
CA GLY A 191 -0.06 -21.21 34.69
C GLY A 191 0.80 -21.50 35.92
N GLY A 192 1.81 -22.36 35.81
CA GLY A 192 2.74 -22.70 36.90
C GLY A 192 3.81 -21.63 37.17
N LEU A 193 3.90 -20.57 36.37
CA LEU A 193 4.91 -19.53 36.50
C LEU A 193 4.63 -18.56 37.67
N SER A 194 5.69 -18.27 38.43
CA SER A 194 5.73 -17.22 39.44
C SER A 194 6.98 -16.36 39.28
N PHE A 195 6.80 -15.05 39.27
CA PHE A 195 7.85 -14.05 39.22
C PHE A 195 8.02 -13.41 40.59
N VAL A 196 9.25 -13.42 41.10
CA VAL A 196 9.61 -12.89 42.42
C VAL A 196 10.75 -11.89 42.25
N ASN A 197 10.53 -10.64 42.66
CA ASN A 197 11.52 -9.57 42.47
C ASN A 197 12.04 -9.50 41.01
N ALA A 198 11.19 -9.77 40.01
CA ALA A 198 11.57 -9.79 38.61
C ALA A 198 11.20 -8.47 37.93
N ARG A 199 11.79 -8.20 36.77
CA ARG A 199 11.37 -7.11 35.89
C ARG A 199 11.14 -7.64 34.49
N ILE A 200 9.98 -7.40 33.93
CA ILE A 200 9.69 -7.69 32.53
C ILE A 200 9.43 -6.36 31.84
N ALA A 201 10.31 -5.99 30.93
CA ALA A 201 10.23 -4.75 30.18
C ALA A 201 10.17 -5.04 28.68
N ALA A 202 9.19 -4.46 27.98
CA ALA A 202 9.25 -4.35 26.53
C ALA A 202 9.96 -3.05 26.13
N GLY A 203 10.68 -3.10 25.01
CA GLY A 203 11.19 -1.91 24.34
C GLY A 203 10.10 -1.17 23.57
N LYS A 204 10.47 -0.15 22.83
CA LYS A 204 9.56 0.63 21.98
C LYS A 204 9.18 -0.14 20.72
N GLY A 205 7.94 0.03 20.27
CA GLY A 205 7.53 -0.35 18.92
C GLY A 205 8.01 0.70 17.91
N MET A 206 8.28 0.28 16.67
CA MET A 206 8.78 1.20 15.64
C MET A 206 7.64 1.83 14.85
N LYS A 207 7.85 3.07 14.40
CA LYS A 207 6.95 3.76 13.47
C LYS A 207 6.72 2.93 12.20
N GLY A 208 5.50 2.92 11.70
CA GLY A 208 5.16 2.36 10.39
C GLY A 208 5.71 3.19 9.23
N LYS A 209 5.92 2.57 8.07
CA LYS A 209 6.45 3.24 6.89
C LYS A 209 5.40 4.16 6.28
N ASP A 210 5.82 5.38 5.93
CA ASP A 210 4.96 6.31 5.21
C ASP A 210 4.70 5.82 3.77
N GLY A 211 3.50 6.13 3.27
CA GLY A 211 3.09 5.84 1.91
C GLY A 211 3.87 6.66 0.89
N ALA A 212 4.17 6.04 -0.25
CA ALA A 212 4.78 6.72 -1.39
C ALA A 212 3.84 7.74 -2.03
N ALA A 213 4.42 8.86 -2.46
CA ALA A 213 3.72 9.88 -3.23
C ALA A 213 3.17 9.33 -4.57
N PRO A 214 2.03 9.83 -5.04
CA PRO A 214 1.53 9.52 -6.37
C PRO A 214 2.40 10.16 -7.46
N ILE A 215 2.26 9.63 -8.67
CA ILE A 215 2.78 10.30 -9.86
C ILE A 215 1.88 11.50 -10.18
N GLN A 216 2.46 12.68 -10.32
CA GLN A 216 1.75 13.84 -10.86
C GLN A 216 1.73 13.74 -12.39
N LEU A 217 0.53 13.59 -12.96
CA LEU A 217 0.36 13.62 -14.41
C LEU A 217 0.47 15.04 -14.93
N VAL A 218 1.09 15.18 -16.11
CA VAL A 218 1.15 16.44 -16.85
C VAL A 218 0.34 16.28 -18.12
N GLN A 219 -0.69 17.11 -18.26
CA GLN A 219 -1.48 17.16 -19.48
C GLN A 219 -0.69 17.91 -20.57
N THR A 220 -0.50 17.26 -21.69
CA THR A 220 0.24 17.77 -22.85
C THR A 220 -0.58 17.56 -24.13
N GLY A 221 -0.09 18.11 -25.24
CA GLY A 221 -0.78 18.08 -26.54
C GLY A 221 -1.54 19.37 -26.82
N ASN A 222 -2.17 19.44 -27.99
CA ASN A 222 -3.07 20.53 -28.34
C ASN A 222 -4.43 20.23 -27.72
N VAL A 223 -4.57 20.48 -26.42
CA VAL A 223 -5.75 20.09 -25.65
C VAL A 223 -7.00 20.85 -26.06
N ASP A 224 -6.84 22.08 -26.56
CA ASP A 224 -7.95 22.91 -27.01
C ASP A 224 -8.42 22.50 -28.41
N GLY A 225 -9.74 22.59 -28.62
CA GLY A 225 -10.32 22.41 -29.93
C GLY A 225 -9.88 23.51 -30.90
N ARG A 226 -9.61 23.15 -32.16
CA ARG A 226 -9.24 24.17 -33.16
C ARG A 226 -10.43 25.07 -33.47
N ALA A 227 -10.17 26.37 -33.54
CA ALA A 227 -11.16 27.35 -33.99
C ALA A 227 -11.66 27.01 -35.41
N SER A 228 -12.90 27.42 -35.70
CA SER A 228 -13.39 27.36 -37.07
C SER A 228 -12.66 28.38 -37.95
N VAL A 229 -12.69 28.11 -39.25
CA VAL A 229 -12.08 28.93 -40.29
C VAL A 229 -13.19 29.33 -41.24
N ALA A 230 -13.43 30.63 -41.39
CA ALA A 230 -14.36 31.12 -42.42
C ALA A 230 -13.86 30.66 -43.79
N THR A 231 -14.67 29.88 -44.52
CA THR A 231 -14.25 29.23 -45.77
C THR A 231 -14.84 29.84 -47.03
N ALA A 232 -15.61 30.93 -46.94
CA ALA A 232 -16.21 31.53 -48.13
C ALA A 232 -15.37 32.70 -48.67
N ASP A 233 -14.58 32.41 -49.71
CA ASP A 233 -14.15 33.43 -50.66
C ASP A 233 -15.22 33.55 -51.73
N CYS A 234 -16.05 34.59 -51.63
CA CYS A 234 -17.04 34.92 -52.64
C CYS A 234 -16.51 36.05 -53.50
N THR A 235 -16.16 35.76 -54.76
CA THR A 235 -15.76 36.78 -55.71
C THR A 235 -16.98 37.28 -56.46
N LEU A 236 -17.25 38.59 -56.34
CA LEU A 236 -18.23 39.30 -57.15
C LEU A 236 -17.54 39.80 -58.42
N ALA A 237 -17.81 39.15 -59.56
CA ALA A 237 -17.60 39.75 -60.87
C ALA A 237 -18.95 40.28 -61.41
N PRO A 238 -18.96 41.26 -62.32
CA PRO A 238 -20.19 41.91 -62.80
C PRO A 238 -21.28 40.94 -63.28
N ASP A 239 -20.86 39.80 -63.85
CA ASP A 239 -21.76 38.82 -64.49
C ASP A 239 -21.57 37.40 -63.92
N LEU A 240 -20.83 37.26 -62.81
CA LEU A 240 -20.46 35.96 -62.25
C LEU A 240 -20.22 36.07 -60.74
N PHE A 241 -21.09 35.45 -59.97
CA PHE A 241 -20.88 35.24 -58.54
C PHE A 241 -20.37 33.80 -58.36
N VAL A 242 -19.14 33.67 -57.83
CA VAL A 242 -18.53 32.38 -57.48
C VAL A 242 -18.19 32.44 -56.00
N CYS A 243 -18.81 31.60 -55.19
CA CYS A 243 -18.23 31.22 -53.90
C CYS A 243 -17.55 29.87 -54.08
N ASP A 244 -16.27 29.80 -53.75
CA ASP A 244 -15.54 28.55 -53.62
C ASP A 244 -15.26 28.32 -52.14
N ALA A 245 -16.03 27.44 -51.52
CA ALA A 245 -15.67 26.94 -50.21
C ALA A 245 -14.59 25.88 -50.40
N GLN A 246 -13.32 26.26 -50.22
CA GLN A 246 -12.23 25.30 -50.23
C GLN A 246 -12.51 24.27 -49.13
N HIS A 247 -12.55 22.98 -49.51
CA HIS A 247 -12.65 21.84 -48.60
C HIS A 247 -11.51 21.87 -47.57
N ARG A 248 -11.69 22.63 -46.50
CA ARG A 248 -10.79 22.53 -45.36
C ARG A 248 -11.28 21.34 -44.55
N LEU A 249 -10.36 20.44 -44.22
CA LEU A 249 -10.60 19.38 -43.26
C LEU A 249 -11.26 19.99 -42.02
N PRO A 250 -12.22 19.28 -41.40
CA PRO A 250 -12.89 19.79 -40.22
C PRO A 250 -11.83 20.15 -39.17
N PRO A 251 -11.96 21.29 -38.48
CA PRO A 251 -11.08 21.66 -37.40
C PRO A 251 -10.98 20.50 -36.42
N ALA A 252 -9.76 20.01 -36.21
CA ALA A 252 -9.50 18.91 -35.30
C ALA A 252 -9.96 19.31 -33.89
N GLY A 253 -10.60 18.37 -33.20
CA GLY A 253 -10.75 18.47 -31.76
C GLY A 253 -9.40 18.38 -31.06
N GLY A 254 -9.40 18.74 -29.79
CA GLY A 254 -8.22 18.67 -28.96
C GLY A 254 -7.71 17.24 -28.80
N ALA A 255 -6.41 17.09 -28.56
CA ALA A 255 -5.78 15.83 -28.22
C ALA A 255 -5.04 15.96 -26.88
N SER A 256 -5.43 15.14 -25.92
CA SER A 256 -4.81 15.08 -24.59
C SER A 256 -3.79 13.94 -24.54
N ARG A 257 -2.62 14.21 -23.95
CA ARG A 257 -1.67 13.18 -23.54
C ARG A 257 -1.21 13.42 -22.11
N CYS A 258 -1.42 12.44 -21.26
CA CYS A 258 -1.12 12.47 -19.85
C CYS A 258 0.21 11.78 -19.61
N VAL A 259 1.26 12.59 -19.50
CA VAL A 259 2.62 12.09 -19.29
C VAL A 259 2.81 11.73 -17.82
N GLY A 260 3.39 10.55 -17.57
CA GLY A 260 3.69 10.05 -16.23
C GLY A 260 3.16 8.62 -15.99
N ALA A 261 2.03 8.26 -16.60
CA ALA A 261 1.48 6.90 -16.56
C ALA A 261 0.73 6.58 -17.86
N ALA A 262 0.86 5.34 -18.33
CA ALA A 262 0.16 4.90 -19.55
C ALA A 262 -1.35 4.70 -19.29
N GLY A 263 -2.17 4.90 -20.32
CA GLY A 263 -3.61 4.64 -20.26
C GLY A 263 -4.42 5.69 -19.51
N MET A 264 -3.81 6.84 -19.18
CA MET A 264 -4.46 7.93 -18.44
C MET A 264 -4.85 9.12 -19.32
N ASP A 265 -4.70 8.99 -20.64
CA ASP A 265 -5.01 10.06 -21.59
C ASP A 265 -6.50 10.39 -21.56
N GLY A 266 -6.80 11.69 -21.48
CA GLY A 266 -8.17 12.18 -21.64
C GLY A 266 -8.69 11.92 -23.05
N GLY A 267 -10.00 11.76 -23.17
CA GLY A 267 -10.64 11.50 -24.45
C GLY A 267 -10.37 12.61 -25.48
N PRO A 268 -10.20 12.29 -26.77
CA PRO A 268 -9.99 13.31 -27.79
C PRO A 268 -11.26 14.16 -27.96
N GLY A 269 -11.08 15.45 -28.21
CA GLY A 269 -12.17 16.33 -28.60
C GLY A 269 -12.74 15.95 -29.96
N GLY A 270 -14.02 16.22 -30.16
CA GLY A 270 -14.71 16.00 -31.42
C GLY A 270 -14.22 16.93 -32.50
N SER A 271 -14.02 16.40 -33.71
CA SER A 271 -13.80 17.24 -34.89
C SER A 271 -15.04 18.08 -35.17
N GLY A 272 -14.84 19.31 -35.64
CA GLY A 272 -15.93 20.16 -36.07
C GLY A 272 -16.66 19.64 -37.32
N GLY A 273 -17.80 20.23 -37.65
CA GLY A 273 -18.57 19.90 -38.84
C GLY A 273 -17.91 20.41 -40.12
N HIS A 274 -18.11 19.68 -41.21
CA HIS A 274 -17.65 20.09 -42.55
C HIS A 274 -18.42 21.32 -43.07
N SER A 275 -17.75 22.20 -43.79
CA SER A 275 -18.38 23.30 -44.55
C SER A 275 -19.08 22.83 -45.84
N GLY A 276 -19.05 21.55 -46.19
CA GLY A 276 -19.49 21.08 -47.51
C GLY A 276 -18.71 21.70 -48.69
N ARG A 277 -19.13 21.41 -49.92
CA ARG A 277 -18.62 22.05 -51.15
C ARG A 277 -19.79 22.41 -52.05
N TYR A 278 -19.83 23.65 -52.48
CA TYR A 278 -20.78 24.15 -53.45
C TYR A 278 -20.08 25.15 -54.36
N SER A 279 -20.38 25.08 -55.65
CA SER A 279 -19.97 26.07 -56.62
C SER A 279 -21.22 26.41 -57.42
N TYR A 280 -21.61 27.68 -57.40
CA TYR A 280 -22.70 28.16 -58.24
C TYR A 280 -22.13 29.15 -59.27
N ARG A 281 -22.79 29.22 -60.43
CA ARG A 281 -22.58 30.27 -61.43
C ARG A 281 -23.95 30.77 -61.84
N THR A 282 -24.22 32.05 -61.65
CA THR A 282 -25.34 32.73 -62.29
C THR A 282 -24.78 33.57 -63.42
N ARG A 283 -25.45 33.62 -64.59
CA ARG A 283 -25.04 34.54 -65.68
C ARG A 283 -25.79 35.87 -65.62
N GLN A 284 -26.88 36.00 -64.86
CA GLN A 284 -27.57 37.26 -64.57
C GLN A 284 -28.61 37.12 -63.44
N ALA A 285 -29.09 38.24 -62.90
CA ALA A 285 -30.22 38.28 -61.98
C ALA A 285 -31.49 37.73 -62.67
N GLY A 286 -31.94 36.53 -62.27
CA GLY A 286 -33.14 35.89 -62.80
C GLY A 286 -32.93 34.57 -63.56
N ASP A 287 -31.70 34.09 -63.71
CA ASP A 287 -31.45 32.74 -64.27
C ASP A 287 -31.93 31.62 -63.32
N PRO A 288 -32.50 30.50 -63.84
CA PRO A 288 -32.86 29.36 -63.02
C PRO A 288 -31.62 28.77 -62.34
N PHE A 289 -31.73 28.55 -61.03
CA PHE A 289 -30.67 28.08 -60.13
C PHE A 289 -29.99 26.80 -60.65
N GLY A 290 -28.72 26.90 -61.08
CA GLY A 290 -27.88 25.76 -61.44
C GLY A 290 -26.70 25.63 -60.50
N VAL A 291 -26.75 24.70 -59.54
CA VAL A 291 -25.58 24.34 -58.73
C VAL A 291 -24.70 23.39 -59.56
N CYS A 292 -23.45 23.76 -59.78
CA CYS A 292 -22.49 22.91 -60.48
C CYS A 292 -21.58 22.26 -59.44
N LEU A 293 -21.92 21.05 -58.99
CA LEU A 293 -20.97 20.23 -58.26
C LEU A 293 -19.90 19.76 -59.26
N THR A 294 -18.65 20.19 -59.11
CA THR A 294 -17.56 19.67 -59.93
C THR A 294 -17.00 18.40 -59.30
N PRO A 295 -17.26 17.19 -59.84
CA PRO A 295 -16.28 16.13 -59.71
C PRO A 295 -15.07 16.49 -60.57
N ASP A 296 -13.97 15.84 -60.24
CA ASP A 296 -12.64 15.98 -60.85
C ASP A 296 -12.64 16.09 -62.40
N LYS A 297 -11.58 16.74 -62.88
CA LYS A 297 -11.18 17.20 -64.21
C LYS A 297 -11.64 16.35 -65.43
N SER A 298 -12.92 16.34 -65.80
CA SER A 298 -13.36 15.88 -67.15
C SER A 298 -14.70 16.50 -67.60
N PRO A 299 -14.80 17.09 -68.82
CA PRO A 299 -16.09 17.46 -69.44
C PRO A 299 -16.79 16.23 -70.07
N PRO A 300 -18.15 16.17 -70.13
CA PRO A 300 -19.11 17.28 -70.00
C PRO A 300 -19.56 17.58 -68.56
N ARG A 301 -19.77 18.88 -68.29
CA ARG A 301 -20.25 19.43 -67.02
C ARG A 301 -21.73 19.12 -66.83
N GLN A 302 -22.06 18.10 -66.06
CA GLN A 302 -23.45 17.87 -65.63
C GLN A 302 -23.78 18.82 -64.47
N CYS A 303 -24.72 19.74 -64.70
CA CYS A 303 -25.35 20.52 -63.65
C CYS A 303 -26.37 19.59 -62.98
N TYR A 304 -26.10 19.15 -61.75
CA TYR A 304 -27.10 18.43 -60.97
C TYR A 304 -28.07 19.45 -60.38
N LEU A 305 -29.37 19.28 -60.63
CA LEU A 305 -30.37 19.72 -59.68
C LEU A 305 -30.06 18.94 -58.41
N LEU A 306 -29.74 19.64 -57.31
CA LEU A 306 -29.64 18.99 -56.01
C LEU A 306 -30.98 18.27 -55.79
N ASP A 307 -30.94 16.94 -55.80
CA ASP A 307 -32.00 16.19 -55.15
C ASP A 307 -32.00 16.70 -53.70
N VAL A 308 -33.12 17.25 -53.29
CA VAL A 308 -33.41 17.75 -51.93
C VAL A 308 -33.38 16.59 -50.90
N GLY A 309 -32.83 15.43 -51.28
CA GLY A 309 -32.56 14.26 -50.44
C GLY A 309 -31.12 14.16 -49.93
N ASP A 310 -30.14 14.89 -50.51
CA ASP A 310 -28.78 15.02 -49.95
C ASP A 310 -28.71 16.07 -48.82
N THR A 311 -29.87 16.41 -48.27
CA THR A 311 -30.04 17.11 -47.01
C THR A 311 -29.18 16.48 -45.90
N VAL A 312 -28.41 17.34 -45.23
CA VAL A 312 -28.05 17.34 -43.80
C VAL A 312 -26.77 16.68 -43.23
N THR A 313 -25.82 16.11 -43.99
CA THR A 313 -24.58 15.58 -43.34
C THR A 313 -23.30 16.41 -43.54
N ASN A 314 -23.35 17.53 -44.26
CA ASN A 314 -22.30 18.55 -44.15
C ASN A 314 -22.57 19.39 -42.90
N GLY A 315 -21.64 19.39 -41.95
CA GLY A 315 -21.85 19.87 -40.58
C GLY A 315 -21.88 18.76 -39.51
N GLY A 316 -21.65 17.51 -39.94
CA GLY A 316 -21.56 16.24 -39.20
C GLY A 316 -21.90 16.22 -37.70
N ASN A 317 -23.03 15.59 -37.38
CA ASN A 317 -23.34 15.07 -36.05
C ASN A 317 -22.30 13.99 -35.70
N GLN A 318 -21.21 14.36 -35.00
CA GLN A 318 -20.32 13.38 -34.44
C GLN A 318 -21.08 12.62 -33.35
N PRO A 319 -21.37 11.32 -33.53
CA PRO A 319 -22.07 10.55 -32.51
C PRO A 319 -21.23 10.47 -31.25
N ALA A 320 -21.88 10.48 -30.09
CA ALA A 320 -21.21 10.29 -28.82
C ALA A 320 -20.52 8.92 -28.78
N THR A 321 -19.30 8.90 -28.27
CA THR A 321 -18.55 7.70 -27.92
C THR A 321 -18.22 7.72 -26.44
N ALA A 322 -17.64 6.64 -25.92
CA ALA A 322 -17.15 6.62 -24.54
C ALA A 322 -16.06 7.68 -24.29
N GLN A 323 -15.32 8.09 -25.32
CA GLN A 323 -14.19 9.01 -25.22
C GLN A 323 -14.51 10.43 -25.69
N THR A 324 -15.56 10.64 -26.47
CA THR A 324 -15.90 11.95 -27.05
C THR A 324 -17.41 12.19 -26.99
N ALA A 325 -17.83 13.32 -26.43
CA ALA A 325 -19.23 13.73 -26.34
C ALA A 325 -19.83 14.02 -27.73
N ALA A 326 -21.16 14.09 -27.80
CA ALA A 326 -21.86 14.33 -29.08
C ALA A 326 -21.54 15.71 -29.65
N GLY A 327 -21.30 15.76 -30.96
CA GLY A 327 -21.17 17.00 -31.71
C GLY A 327 -22.50 17.74 -31.87
N ALA A 328 -22.42 19.01 -32.28
CA ALA A 328 -23.61 19.81 -32.55
C ALA A 328 -24.33 19.35 -33.84
N ILE A 329 -25.62 19.66 -33.91
CA ILE A 329 -26.46 19.49 -35.10
C ILE A 329 -27.00 20.86 -35.49
N VAL A 330 -26.80 21.25 -36.74
CA VAL A 330 -27.27 22.55 -37.25
C VAL A 330 -28.74 22.76 -37.00
N ALA A 331 -29.08 23.96 -36.50
CA ALA A 331 -30.43 24.41 -36.19
C ALA A 331 -31.21 23.50 -35.21
N SER A 332 -30.52 22.59 -34.51
CA SER A 332 -31.15 21.61 -33.61
C SER A 332 -30.51 21.62 -32.24
N THR A 333 -29.24 21.20 -32.10
CA THR A 333 -28.59 21.03 -30.80
C THR A 333 -27.15 21.55 -30.82
N SER A 334 -26.73 22.21 -29.73
CA SER A 334 -25.33 22.59 -29.52
C SER A 334 -24.44 21.38 -29.21
N ALA A 335 -23.13 21.57 -29.33
CA ALA A 335 -22.15 20.55 -28.97
C ALA A 335 -22.21 20.25 -27.47
N VAL A 336 -22.05 18.98 -27.10
CA VAL A 336 -22.16 18.54 -25.71
C VAL A 336 -20.77 18.56 -25.05
N ALA A 337 -20.69 19.12 -23.84
CA ALA A 337 -19.46 19.11 -23.05
C ALA A 337 -19.05 17.68 -22.68
N GLY A 338 -17.74 17.43 -22.61
CA GLY A 338 -17.23 16.16 -22.13
C GLY A 338 -17.66 15.90 -20.70
N LEU A 339 -18.10 14.67 -20.41
CA LEU A 339 -18.34 14.24 -19.04
C LEU A 339 -17.02 14.26 -18.23
N PRO A 340 -17.07 14.69 -16.96
CA PRO A 340 -15.93 14.54 -16.07
C PRO A 340 -15.60 13.07 -15.87
N GLY A 341 -14.32 12.78 -15.66
CA GLY A 341 -13.89 11.49 -15.18
C GLY A 341 -14.49 11.20 -13.80
N SER A 342 -14.73 9.92 -13.52
CA SER A 342 -15.16 9.47 -12.19
C SER A 342 -14.04 9.70 -11.19
N ASP A 343 -14.38 10.27 -10.03
CA ASP A 343 -13.45 10.39 -8.92
C ASP A 343 -13.08 9.01 -8.35
N GLY A 344 -11.88 8.92 -7.82
CA GLY A 344 -11.39 7.77 -7.06
C GLY A 344 -12.07 7.66 -5.71
N VAL A 345 -11.88 6.51 -5.08
CA VAL A 345 -12.39 6.19 -3.74
C VAL A 345 -11.24 6.29 -2.76
N ASP A 346 -11.49 6.92 -1.62
CA ASP A 346 -10.52 7.03 -0.54
C ASP A 346 -10.22 5.67 0.10
N GLY A 347 -8.97 5.50 0.51
CA GLY A 347 -8.54 4.37 1.30
C GLY A 347 -8.95 4.50 2.78
N ALA A 348 -9.00 3.38 3.47
CA ALA A 348 -9.30 3.31 4.89
C ALA A 348 -8.03 3.37 5.74
N THR A 349 -8.14 3.98 6.92
CA THR A 349 -7.10 3.88 7.95
C THR A 349 -7.08 2.48 8.54
N GLY A 350 -5.88 1.96 8.79
CA GLY A 350 -5.70 0.62 9.34
C GLY A 350 -6.24 0.46 10.76
N VAL A 351 -6.50 -0.80 11.13
CA VAL A 351 -6.86 -1.21 12.49
C VAL A 351 -5.98 -2.39 12.86
N TRP A 352 -5.24 -2.27 13.96
CA TRP A 352 -4.38 -3.34 14.44
C TRP A 352 -5.19 -4.49 15.04
N LYS A 353 -4.58 -5.67 15.11
CA LYS A 353 -5.16 -6.84 15.79
C LYS A 353 -4.16 -7.41 16.77
N LEU A 354 -4.63 -7.79 17.95
CA LEU A 354 -3.84 -8.54 18.91
C LEU A 354 -4.45 -9.93 19.05
N THR A 355 -3.66 -10.96 18.78
CA THR A 355 -4.07 -12.36 18.89
C THR A 355 -3.15 -13.10 19.87
N SER A 356 -3.47 -14.35 20.18
CA SER A 356 -2.58 -15.22 20.98
C SER A 356 -1.22 -15.44 20.31
N ASP A 357 -1.17 -15.34 18.98
CA ASP A 357 0.06 -15.54 18.20
C ASP A 357 0.94 -14.30 18.20
N GLY A 358 0.38 -13.12 18.41
CA GLY A 358 1.11 -11.87 18.50
C GLY A 358 0.31 -10.66 18.05
N PHE A 359 1.04 -9.57 17.84
CA PHE A 359 0.49 -8.32 17.33
C PHE A 359 0.59 -8.26 15.80
N VAL A 360 -0.49 -7.82 15.16
CA VAL A 360 -0.54 -7.54 13.72
C VAL A 360 -0.79 -6.04 13.55
N PRO A 361 0.16 -5.30 12.96
CA PRO A 361 -0.02 -3.88 12.65
C PRO A 361 -1.24 -3.64 11.76
N GLY A 362 -1.93 -2.52 11.98
CA GLY A 362 -3.06 -2.10 11.15
C GLY A 362 -2.57 -1.25 9.98
N ASP A 363 -2.39 -1.81 8.81
CA ASP A 363 -2.00 -1.04 7.61
C ASP A 363 -3.20 -0.29 7.03
N GLY A 364 -2.95 0.91 6.49
CA GLY A 364 -3.95 1.61 5.69
C GLY A 364 -4.19 0.92 4.35
N THR A 365 -5.23 1.34 3.63
CA THR A 365 -5.47 0.89 2.25
C THR A 365 -5.19 2.01 1.26
N ASP A 366 -4.70 1.65 0.08
CA ASP A 366 -4.54 2.61 -1.01
C ASP A 366 -5.90 3.16 -1.44
N GLY A 367 -5.96 4.46 -1.74
CA GLY A 367 -7.06 5.03 -2.51
C GLY A 367 -7.01 4.55 -3.97
N SER A 368 -8.10 4.74 -4.71
CA SER A 368 -8.11 4.50 -6.15
C SER A 368 -7.86 5.79 -6.94
N SER A 369 -7.27 5.66 -8.13
CA SER A 369 -7.09 6.81 -9.02
C SER A 369 -8.42 7.20 -9.66
N GLY A 370 -8.57 8.48 -9.99
CA GLY A 370 -9.68 8.93 -10.83
C GLY A 370 -9.56 8.40 -12.26
N THR A 371 -10.61 8.56 -13.05
CA THR A 371 -10.60 8.19 -14.48
C THR A 371 -10.40 9.41 -15.39
N PRO A 372 -9.87 9.24 -16.62
CA PRO A 372 -9.72 10.35 -17.54
C PRO A 372 -11.06 11.00 -17.91
N GLY A 373 -11.03 12.31 -18.16
CA GLY A 373 -12.21 13.03 -18.65
C GLY A 373 -12.54 12.66 -20.10
N GLN A 374 -13.80 12.79 -20.48
CA GLN A 374 -14.25 12.67 -21.86
C GLN A 374 -13.89 13.93 -22.66
N GLY A 375 -13.58 13.82 -23.95
CA GLY A 375 -13.48 15.00 -24.83
C GLY A 375 -14.85 15.60 -25.14
N GLY A 376 -14.91 16.91 -25.37
CA GLY A 376 -16.12 17.62 -25.76
C GLY A 376 -16.45 17.43 -27.24
N GLY A 377 -17.74 17.58 -27.59
CA GLY A 377 -18.19 17.48 -28.98
C GLY A 377 -17.71 18.64 -29.86
N GLY A 378 -17.56 18.38 -31.15
CA GLY A 378 -17.30 19.42 -32.16
C GLY A 378 -18.55 20.24 -32.48
N GLY A 379 -18.37 21.51 -32.82
CA GLY A 379 -19.42 22.36 -33.34
C GLY A 379 -19.85 21.95 -34.75
N ALA A 380 -21.06 22.33 -35.15
CA ALA A 380 -21.60 22.04 -36.46
C ALA A 380 -21.08 23.05 -37.49
N GLY A 381 -21.15 22.70 -38.77
CA GLY A 381 -20.93 23.66 -39.85
C GLY A 381 -22.00 24.78 -39.83
N GLU A 382 -21.74 25.88 -40.50
CA GLU A 382 -22.71 26.96 -40.67
C GLU A 382 -23.39 26.85 -42.04
N ALA A 383 -24.73 26.96 -42.07
CA ALA A 383 -25.47 27.18 -43.28
C ALA A 383 -25.45 28.68 -43.65
N MET A 384 -25.08 29.01 -44.88
CA MET A 384 -25.33 30.32 -45.48
C MET A 384 -26.78 30.38 -45.97
N GLU A 385 -27.57 31.25 -45.35
CA GLU A 385 -28.90 31.62 -45.82
C GLU A 385 -28.78 32.80 -46.79
N TYR A 386 -29.21 32.61 -48.04
CA TYR A 386 -29.22 33.68 -49.05
C TYR A 386 -30.64 34.25 -49.19
N PRO A 387 -30.87 35.55 -48.90
CA PRO A 387 -32.20 36.14 -49.02
C PRO A 387 -32.65 36.11 -50.50
N GLY A 388 -33.65 35.27 -50.80
CA GLY A 388 -34.27 35.16 -52.12
C GLY A 388 -33.99 33.87 -52.91
N ALA A 389 -33.24 32.90 -52.35
CA ALA A 389 -33.04 31.59 -52.98
C ALA A 389 -33.62 30.46 -52.11
N PRO A 390 -34.29 29.43 -52.68
CA PRO A 390 -34.86 28.32 -51.92
C PRO A 390 -33.83 27.26 -51.47
N ILE A 391 -32.53 27.59 -51.48
CA ILE A 391 -31.44 26.64 -51.22
C ILE A 391 -30.50 27.17 -50.13
N SER A 392 -30.25 26.33 -49.12
CA SER A 392 -29.23 26.56 -48.07
C SER A 392 -27.85 26.18 -48.59
N PHE A 393 -26.89 27.11 -48.58
CA PHE A 393 -25.48 26.83 -48.82
C PHE A 393 -24.76 26.60 -47.48
N TRP A 394 -23.52 26.12 -47.45
CA TRP A 394 -22.82 25.80 -46.19
C TRP A 394 -21.50 26.58 -46.04
N GLY A 395 -21.52 27.76 -45.44
CA GLY A 395 -20.40 28.72 -45.52
C GLY A 395 -19.16 28.42 -44.69
N GLY A 396 -19.34 27.80 -43.53
CA GLY A 396 -18.31 27.70 -42.49
C GLY A 396 -18.21 26.30 -41.92
N ASN A 397 -17.01 25.90 -41.53
CA ASN A 397 -16.80 24.69 -40.73
C ASN A 397 -17.15 24.95 -39.25
N GLY A 398 -17.50 23.89 -38.54
CA GLY A 398 -17.65 23.95 -37.09
C GLY A 398 -16.30 23.91 -36.39
N ALA A 399 -16.19 24.48 -35.21
CA ALA A 399 -14.96 24.42 -34.41
C ALA A 399 -14.82 23.05 -33.72
N GLY A 400 -13.59 22.65 -33.40
CA GLY A 400 -13.33 21.40 -32.67
C GLY A 400 -13.72 21.49 -31.19
N GLY A 401 -14.06 20.37 -30.58
CA GLY A 401 -14.23 20.25 -29.13
C GLY A 401 -12.90 20.13 -28.40
N GLY A 402 -12.88 20.47 -27.11
CA GLY A 402 -11.70 20.32 -26.25
C GLY A 402 -11.46 18.87 -25.83
N ALA A 403 -10.21 18.50 -25.55
CA ALA A 403 -9.85 17.17 -25.07
C ALA A 403 -10.17 17.01 -23.58
N GLY A 404 -10.38 15.77 -23.13
CA GLY A 404 -10.55 15.45 -21.72
C GLY A 404 -9.28 15.69 -20.89
N GLY A 405 -9.46 15.94 -19.60
CA GLY A 405 -8.38 16.11 -18.63
C GLY A 405 -7.77 14.79 -18.15
N CYS A 406 -6.52 14.86 -17.72
CA CYS A 406 -5.83 13.81 -16.98
C CYS A 406 -6.43 13.64 -15.57
N PRO A 407 -6.60 12.39 -15.11
CA PRO A 407 -7.07 12.12 -13.75
C PRO A 407 -6.00 12.42 -12.69
N GLY A 408 -6.44 12.57 -11.44
CA GLY A 408 -5.58 12.47 -10.27
C GLY A 408 -5.27 11.01 -9.95
N LEU A 409 -4.02 10.71 -9.64
CA LEU A 409 -3.58 9.36 -9.28
C LEU A 409 -3.44 9.23 -7.76
N ALA A 410 -3.89 8.11 -7.21
CA ALA A 410 -3.76 7.83 -5.79
C ALA A 410 -2.30 7.52 -5.40
N GLY A 411 -1.90 7.99 -4.23
CA GLY A 411 -0.63 7.63 -3.61
C GLY A 411 -0.69 6.25 -2.95
N LYS A 412 0.32 5.89 -2.17
CA LYS A 412 0.30 4.68 -1.35
C LYS A 412 -0.12 4.96 0.08
N SER A 413 -0.67 3.94 0.71
CA SER A 413 -1.02 3.91 2.13
C SER A 413 0.22 3.78 3.01
N GLY A 414 0.08 4.19 4.27
CA GLY A 414 1.09 3.97 5.30
C GLY A 414 0.88 2.65 6.04
N THR A 415 1.96 2.04 6.54
CA THR A 415 1.87 0.80 7.35
C THR A 415 1.64 1.10 8.83
N GLY A 416 1.10 0.16 9.58
CA GLY A 416 0.84 0.32 11.02
C GLY A 416 2.12 0.42 11.84
N GLY A 417 2.08 1.12 12.97
CA GLY A 417 3.16 1.14 13.95
C GLY A 417 3.22 -0.16 14.77
N GLY A 418 4.42 -0.53 15.21
CA GLY A 418 4.61 -1.73 16.02
C GLY A 418 4.18 -1.55 17.48
N ALA A 419 3.87 -2.65 18.16
CA ALA A 419 3.44 -2.64 19.55
C ALA A 419 4.61 -2.66 20.54
N SER A 420 4.34 -2.21 21.76
CA SER A 420 5.16 -2.51 22.95
C SER A 420 4.30 -3.27 23.95
N ILE A 421 4.63 -4.55 24.20
CA ILE A 421 3.84 -5.44 25.05
C ILE A 421 4.75 -6.10 26.08
N ALA A 422 4.65 -5.72 27.35
CA ALA A 422 5.55 -6.29 28.35
C ALA A 422 5.27 -7.78 28.57
N VAL A 423 4.00 -8.19 28.66
CA VAL A 423 3.58 -9.60 28.76
C VAL A 423 2.40 -9.89 27.83
N LEU A 424 2.53 -10.90 26.98
CA LEU A 424 1.44 -11.51 26.22
C LEU A 424 1.17 -12.92 26.75
N ALA A 425 0.02 -13.11 27.41
CA ALA A 425 -0.32 -14.31 28.15
C ALA A 425 -1.57 -15.01 27.58
N THR A 426 -1.42 -16.20 27.02
CA THR A 426 -2.55 -17.03 26.58
C THR A 426 -2.69 -18.22 27.53
N ARG A 427 -3.86 -18.42 28.14
CA ARG A 427 -4.13 -19.53 29.09
C ARG A 427 -3.05 -19.64 30.19
N SER A 428 -2.56 -18.50 30.68
CA SER A 428 -1.40 -18.43 31.59
C SER A 428 -1.70 -17.60 32.84
N ALA A 429 -2.29 -18.23 33.87
CA ALA A 429 -2.61 -17.60 35.17
C ALA A 429 -1.38 -17.39 36.08
N MET A 430 -0.28 -16.88 35.53
CA MET A 430 0.99 -16.66 36.24
C MET A 430 0.87 -15.61 37.35
N ARG A 431 1.84 -15.58 38.27
CA ARG A 431 1.84 -14.68 39.44
C ARG A 431 3.04 -13.75 39.47
N PHE A 432 2.84 -12.50 39.91
CA PHE A 432 3.88 -11.50 40.14
C PHE A 432 3.77 -10.96 41.58
N ASP A 433 4.86 -11.04 42.34
CA ASP A 433 4.92 -10.49 43.70
C ASP A 433 4.97 -8.96 43.73
N ALA A 434 4.86 -8.36 44.93
CA ALA A 434 4.92 -6.90 45.10
C ALA A 434 6.22 -6.23 44.63
N LYS A 435 7.33 -6.98 44.56
CA LYS A 435 8.63 -6.46 44.08
C LYS A 435 8.82 -6.60 42.58
N SER A 436 7.92 -7.33 41.92
CA SER A 436 7.98 -7.54 40.48
C SER A 436 7.43 -6.34 39.71
N GLU A 437 8.06 -6.06 38.58
CA GLU A 437 7.73 -4.92 37.73
C GLU A 437 7.44 -5.36 36.30
N VAL A 438 6.32 -4.91 35.77
CA VAL A 438 5.94 -5.12 34.37
C VAL A 438 5.87 -3.75 33.70
N VAL A 439 6.68 -3.52 32.66
CA VAL A 439 6.89 -2.20 32.06
C VAL A 439 6.79 -2.27 30.54
N ALA A 440 5.81 -1.60 29.94
CA ALA A 440 5.74 -1.43 28.50
C ALA A 440 6.37 -0.11 28.07
N GLY A 441 7.15 -0.15 26.99
CA GLY A 441 7.61 1.03 26.26
C GLY A 441 6.49 1.68 25.43
N ALA A 442 6.82 2.70 24.65
CA ALA A 442 5.86 3.34 23.76
C ALA A 442 5.63 2.47 22.52
N GLY A 443 4.37 2.30 22.11
CA GLY A 443 4.05 1.79 20.77
C GLY A 443 4.48 2.78 19.68
N GLY A 444 4.73 2.26 18.49
CA GLY A 444 5.15 3.05 17.33
C GLY A 444 3.99 3.81 16.69
N THR A 445 4.25 4.99 16.14
CA THR A 445 3.24 5.74 15.38
C THR A 445 2.90 5.02 14.07
N GLY A 446 1.67 5.19 13.60
CA GLY A 446 1.30 4.78 12.24
C GLY A 446 2.12 5.50 11.16
N GLY A 447 2.32 4.83 10.03
CA GLY A 447 2.84 5.43 8.81
C GLY A 447 1.78 6.29 8.13
N ALA A 448 2.21 7.39 7.54
CA ALA A 448 1.33 8.37 6.96
C ALA A 448 0.96 7.98 5.52
N GLY A 449 -0.32 7.73 5.24
CA GLY A 449 -0.84 7.57 3.86
C GLY A 449 -0.82 8.88 3.08
N HIS A 450 -0.75 8.81 1.74
CA HIS A 450 -0.52 10.00 0.90
C HIS A 450 -1.78 10.49 0.17
N ALA A 451 -1.94 11.82 0.01
CA ALA A 451 -2.97 12.38 -0.87
C ALA A 451 -2.75 12.01 -2.35
N ALA A 452 -3.82 12.08 -3.14
CA ALA A 452 -3.74 11.92 -4.58
C ALA A 452 -3.06 13.11 -5.28
N SER A 453 -2.54 12.87 -6.49
CA SER A 453 -2.04 13.93 -7.36
C SER A 453 -3.18 14.75 -7.95
N ALA A 454 -2.88 15.96 -8.39
CA ALA A 454 -3.87 16.85 -8.96
C ALA A 454 -4.34 16.34 -10.34
N TYR A 455 -5.65 16.45 -10.58
CA TYR A 455 -6.25 16.26 -11.90
C TYR A 455 -6.15 17.56 -12.73
N THR A 456 -6.58 17.49 -13.99
CA THR A 456 -6.62 18.64 -14.91
C THR A 456 -8.02 18.84 -15.49
N LEU A 457 -8.35 20.07 -15.88
CA LEU A 457 -9.71 20.45 -16.30
C LEU A 457 -10.11 19.99 -17.71
N GLY A 458 -9.14 19.58 -18.54
CA GLY A 458 -9.37 19.37 -19.97
C GLY A 458 -9.15 20.64 -20.79
N GLY A 459 -9.37 20.53 -22.10
CA GLY A 459 -9.18 21.62 -23.06
C GLY A 459 -10.42 22.47 -23.28
N ALA A 460 -10.18 23.72 -23.64
CA ALA A 460 -11.21 24.66 -24.05
C ALA A 460 -11.81 24.29 -25.42
N PRO A 461 -13.07 24.68 -25.68
CA PRO A 461 -13.66 24.52 -27.01
C PRO A 461 -13.00 25.44 -28.03
N GLY A 462 -12.96 25.00 -29.28
CA GLY A 462 -12.67 25.89 -30.40
C GLY A 462 -13.76 26.95 -30.55
N VAL A 463 -13.34 28.19 -30.83
CA VAL A 463 -14.23 29.32 -31.07
C VAL A 463 -14.68 29.38 -32.53
N ALA A 464 -15.83 30.02 -32.77
CA ALA A 464 -16.34 30.28 -34.11
C ALA A 464 -16.70 31.76 -34.27
N PRO A 465 -16.26 32.44 -35.34
CA PRO A 465 -16.60 33.84 -35.62
C PRO A 465 -17.93 33.99 -36.39
N SER A 466 -18.82 33.00 -36.31
CA SER A 466 -20.03 32.86 -37.14
C SER A 466 -21.20 33.74 -36.68
N GLN A 467 -22.21 33.87 -37.54
CA GLN A 467 -23.50 34.51 -37.20
C GLN A 467 -24.36 33.59 -36.32
N MET A 468 -24.07 32.28 -36.32
CA MET A 468 -24.71 31.28 -35.45
C MET A 468 -23.74 30.66 -34.41
N PRO A 469 -23.19 31.46 -33.47
CA PRO A 469 -22.11 31.02 -32.58
C PRO A 469 -22.51 29.91 -31.59
N ALA A 470 -23.81 29.69 -31.36
CA ALA A 470 -24.32 28.65 -30.45
C ALA A 470 -24.14 27.22 -30.98
N TYR A 471 -24.09 27.03 -32.30
CA TYR A 471 -24.01 25.70 -32.92
C TYR A 471 -22.63 25.40 -33.49
N THR A 472 -21.92 26.42 -33.93
CA THR A 472 -20.62 26.26 -34.58
C THR A 472 -19.45 26.24 -33.60
N ARG A 473 -19.65 26.62 -32.34
CA ARG A 473 -18.64 26.48 -31.28
C ARG A 473 -18.53 25.01 -30.87
N GLY A 474 -17.30 24.56 -30.61
CA GLY A 474 -17.10 23.27 -29.93
C GLY A 474 -17.55 23.31 -28.48
N ALA A 475 -17.48 22.17 -27.81
CA ALA A 475 -17.72 22.07 -26.38
C ALA A 475 -16.40 21.79 -25.61
N PRO A 476 -16.27 22.24 -24.36
CA PRO A 476 -15.10 21.93 -23.53
C PRO A 476 -14.99 20.42 -23.28
N GLY A 477 -13.77 19.95 -23.09
CA GLY A 477 -13.54 18.62 -22.53
C GLY A 477 -13.90 18.55 -21.05
N GLY A 478 -14.20 17.35 -20.57
CA GLY A 478 -14.45 17.10 -19.16
C GLY A 478 -13.14 17.06 -18.37
N ARG A 479 -13.19 17.50 -17.10
CA ARG A 479 -12.08 17.34 -16.16
C ARG A 479 -11.74 15.86 -15.96
N GLY A 480 -10.48 15.55 -15.65
CA GLY A 480 -10.15 14.25 -15.08
C GLY A 480 -10.77 14.09 -13.69
N GLY A 481 -11.05 12.85 -13.29
CA GLY A 481 -11.53 12.56 -11.94
C GLY A 481 -10.46 12.84 -10.89
N GLU A 482 -10.87 13.29 -9.71
CA GLU A 482 -10.01 13.40 -8.54
C GLU A 482 -9.50 12.02 -8.12
N GLY A 483 -8.25 11.90 -7.67
CA GLY A 483 -7.79 10.64 -7.08
C GLY A 483 -8.20 10.55 -5.61
N GLY A 484 -8.45 9.34 -5.13
CA GLY A 484 -8.73 9.07 -3.73
C GLY A 484 -7.48 9.20 -2.86
N VAL A 485 -7.63 9.70 -1.64
CA VAL A 485 -6.55 9.78 -0.65
C VAL A 485 -6.26 8.39 -0.07
N SER A 486 -5.00 8.07 0.20
CA SER A 486 -4.61 6.77 0.75
C SER A 486 -4.58 6.78 2.28
N GLY A 487 -5.06 5.69 2.88
CA GLY A 487 -5.24 5.58 4.32
C GLY A 487 -3.94 5.52 5.13
N HIS A 488 -4.02 5.98 6.37
CA HIS A 488 -2.89 5.92 7.32
C HIS A 488 -2.79 4.54 7.97
N GLY A 489 -1.59 4.20 8.45
CA GLY A 489 -1.41 3.07 9.36
C GLY A 489 -1.89 3.39 10.77
N ALA A 490 -2.34 2.38 11.49
CA ALA A 490 -2.73 2.47 12.90
C ALA A 490 -1.51 2.70 13.80
N SER A 491 -1.69 3.45 14.89
CA SER A 491 -0.68 3.55 15.94
C SER A 491 -0.62 2.25 16.75
N GLY A 492 0.60 1.78 17.01
CA GLY A 492 0.83 0.60 17.82
C GLY A 492 0.52 0.83 19.31
N PRO A 493 0.04 -0.18 20.03
CA PRO A 493 -0.34 -0.05 21.43
C PRO A 493 0.87 -0.14 22.39
N SER A 494 0.70 0.40 23.59
CA SER A 494 1.53 0.14 24.77
C SER A 494 0.73 -0.63 25.81
N ILE A 495 1.09 -1.88 26.04
CA ILE A 495 0.32 -2.79 26.90
C ILE A 495 1.24 -3.42 27.94
N GLY A 496 0.91 -3.25 29.23
CA GLY A 496 1.61 -3.92 30.31
C GLY A 496 1.39 -5.44 30.22
N ILE A 497 0.15 -5.88 30.45
CA ILE A 497 -0.24 -7.29 30.36
C ILE A 497 -1.42 -7.44 29.40
N ALA A 498 -1.19 -8.09 28.27
CA ALA A 498 -2.25 -8.58 27.40
C ALA A 498 -2.54 -10.05 27.75
N TRP A 499 -3.80 -10.42 27.99
CA TRP A 499 -4.14 -11.79 28.37
C TRP A 499 -5.39 -12.34 27.69
N LYS A 500 -5.41 -13.65 27.48
CA LYS A 500 -6.54 -14.41 26.95
C LYS A 500 -6.79 -15.65 27.80
N ASP A 501 -8.07 -15.94 28.05
CA ASP A 501 -8.61 -17.12 28.73
C ASP A 501 -8.23 -17.28 30.22
N ALA A 502 -7.03 -16.87 30.65
CA ALA A 502 -6.61 -16.92 32.04
C ALA A 502 -5.76 -15.69 32.41
N LYS A 503 -6.26 -14.89 33.35
CA LYS A 503 -5.66 -13.62 33.76
C LYS A 503 -4.50 -13.83 34.74
N PRO A 504 -3.31 -13.23 34.50
CA PRO A 504 -2.24 -13.17 35.49
C PRO A 504 -2.64 -12.40 36.75
N THR A 505 -2.07 -12.81 37.89
CA THR A 505 -2.21 -12.09 39.17
C THR A 505 -0.95 -11.28 39.46
N PHE A 506 -1.12 -10.07 39.96
CA PHE A 506 -0.02 -9.15 40.24
C PHE A 506 -0.38 -8.27 41.44
N GLU A 507 0.58 -8.06 42.32
CA GLU A 507 0.42 -7.22 43.51
C GLU A 507 0.72 -5.74 43.23
N LYS A 508 1.55 -5.47 42.21
CA LYS A 508 1.85 -4.13 41.68
C LYS A 508 1.29 -4.00 40.27
N ALA A 509 0.59 -2.90 39.99
CA ALA A 509 0.05 -2.65 38.65
C ALA A 509 1.17 -2.48 37.60
N PRO A 510 0.99 -3.00 36.37
CA PRO A 510 1.92 -2.75 35.28
C PRO A 510 2.04 -1.26 34.96
N THR A 511 3.23 -0.83 34.59
CA THR A 511 3.50 0.53 34.10
C THR A 511 3.53 0.53 32.58
N VAL A 512 2.93 1.55 31.97
CA VAL A 512 2.89 1.72 30.51
C VAL A 512 3.31 3.12 30.13
N ALA A 513 3.96 3.25 28.98
CA ALA A 513 4.24 4.54 28.38
C ALA A 513 3.11 4.91 27.41
N VAL A 514 2.69 6.17 27.39
CA VAL A 514 1.71 6.63 26.41
C VAL A 514 2.36 6.57 25.01
N PRO A 515 1.82 5.78 24.07
CA PRO A 515 2.31 5.80 22.69
C PRO A 515 2.02 7.16 22.07
N ALA A 516 2.91 7.63 21.21
CA ALA A 516 2.66 8.86 20.47
C ALA A 516 1.50 8.64 19.49
N PRO A 517 0.64 9.65 19.27
CA PRO A 517 -0.38 9.59 18.23
C PRO A 517 0.26 9.41 16.86
N GLY A 518 -0.41 8.66 15.97
CA GLY A 518 -0.08 8.61 14.56
C GLY A 518 -0.27 10.00 13.95
N GLN A 519 0.79 10.58 13.40
CA GLN A 519 0.71 11.89 12.76
C GLN A 519 0.10 11.75 11.35
N PRO A 520 -0.89 12.57 10.96
CA PRO A 520 -1.41 12.57 9.59
C PRO A 520 -0.32 13.09 8.61
N ALA A 521 -0.28 12.55 7.39
CA ALA A 521 0.66 13.01 6.36
C ALA A 521 0.26 14.38 5.80
N ASP A 522 -1.05 14.59 5.66
CA ASP A 522 -1.68 15.85 5.35
C ASP A 522 -3.14 15.85 5.86
N GLY A 523 -3.69 17.04 6.08
CA GLY A 523 -4.97 17.26 6.78
C GLY A 523 -6.24 16.89 6.00
N ARG A 524 -6.16 16.05 4.96
CA ARG A 524 -7.35 15.58 4.22
C ARG A 524 -7.98 14.32 4.81
N LEU A 525 -7.21 13.51 5.53
CA LEU A 525 -7.72 12.42 6.36
C LEU A 525 -7.58 12.77 7.85
N PRO A 526 -8.51 12.31 8.71
CA PRO A 526 -8.32 12.42 10.15
C PRO A 526 -7.07 11.63 10.54
N ALA A 527 -6.33 12.15 11.54
CA ALA A 527 -5.21 11.42 12.12
C ALA A 527 -5.64 9.99 12.47
N ALA A 528 -4.72 9.03 12.30
CA ALA A 528 -4.96 7.69 12.80
C ALA A 528 -5.23 7.78 14.31
N PRO A 529 -6.15 6.96 14.86
CA PRO A 529 -6.39 6.93 16.29
C PRO A 529 -5.10 6.74 17.08
N ASP A 530 -5.07 7.31 18.28
CA ASP A 530 -3.98 7.09 19.23
C ASP A 530 -3.80 5.60 19.49
N GLY A 531 -2.55 5.20 19.72
CA GLY A 531 -2.29 3.87 20.24
C GLY A 531 -2.90 3.76 21.64
N ILE A 532 -3.48 2.61 21.98
CA ILE A 532 -3.96 2.42 23.34
C ILE A 532 -2.77 2.33 24.30
N ALA A 533 -2.88 2.94 25.48
CA ALA A 533 -1.93 2.80 26.58
C ALA A 533 -2.67 2.22 27.78
N VAL A 534 -2.51 0.93 28.04
CA VAL A 534 -3.30 0.23 29.06
C VAL A 534 -2.44 -0.72 29.90
N PRO A 535 -2.49 -0.62 31.24
CA PRO A 535 -1.77 -1.55 32.11
C PRO A 535 -2.18 -3.01 31.90
N VAL A 536 -3.46 -3.26 31.63
CA VAL A 536 -4.02 -4.60 31.42
C VAL A 536 -5.02 -4.56 30.28
N TYR A 537 -4.91 -5.53 29.36
CA TYR A 537 -5.78 -5.69 28.19
C TYR A 537 -6.25 -7.14 28.09
N ALA A 538 -7.55 -7.36 27.90
CA ALA A 538 -8.12 -8.68 27.63
C ALA A 538 -8.34 -8.84 26.12
N LEU A 539 -7.87 -9.95 25.54
CA LEU A 539 -8.00 -10.26 24.11
C LEU A 539 -9.41 -10.73 23.72
#